data_AF-A0A2T6FP20-F1
#
_entry.id   AF-A0A2T6FP20-F1
#
_cell.length_a   1.000
_cell.length_b   1.000
_cell.length_c   1.000
_cell.angle_alpha   90.00
_cell.angle_beta   90.00
_cell.angle_gamma   90.00
#
_symmetry.space_group_name_H-M   'P 1'
#
loop_
_entity.id
_entity.type
_entity.pdbx_description
1 polymer ?
#
loop_
_entity_poly.entity_id
_entity_poly.type
_entity_poly.pdbx_seq_one_letter_code
_entity_poly.pdbx_strand_id
1 'polypeptide(L)'
;MELAHVRHKIRCGEEPDNPLLINHWLTEENQGPESTRDELRQRYESQFTLLLETIIDELVPANWRCICLDNINRPLQSLKQISDSMQSDEQIQYLLRELAVQSHYVRHSLRF
;
A
#
# COMPACT_ATOMS: atom_id res chain seq x y z
N MET A 1 -1.85 16.54 9.95
CA MET A 1 -1.66 16.71 8.49
C MET A 1 -2.89 16.12 7.82
N GLU A 2 -3.45 16.72 6.78
CA GLU A 2 -4.61 16.13 6.11
C GLU A 2 -4.19 14.82 5.41
N LEU A 3 -4.95 13.72 5.59
CA LEU A 3 -4.58 12.40 5.04
C LEU A 3 -4.38 12.45 3.52
N ALA A 4 -5.13 13.27 2.80
CA ALA A 4 -4.97 13.48 1.36
C ALA A 4 -3.56 14.01 1.00
N HIS A 5 -3.02 14.93 1.80
CA HIS A 5 -1.68 15.46 1.60
C HIS A 5 -0.60 14.40 1.86
N VAL A 6 -0.78 13.57 2.89
CA VAL A 6 0.12 12.45 3.19
C VAL A 6 0.12 11.41 2.06
N ARG A 7 -1.06 11.06 1.53
CA ARG A 7 -1.18 10.16 0.38
C ARG A 7 -0.45 10.69 -0.85
N HIS A 8 -0.54 11.99 -1.10
CA HIS A 8 0.18 12.64 -2.20
C HIS A 8 1.70 12.52 -2.03
N LYS A 9 2.22 12.85 -0.83
CA LYS A 9 3.64 12.70 -0.51
C LYS A 9 4.15 11.28 -0.73
N ILE A 10 3.36 10.28 -0.32
CA ILE A 10 3.69 8.87 -0.55
C ILE A 10 3.72 8.57 -2.05
N ARG A 11 2.66 8.94 -2.79
CA ARG A 11 2.55 8.66 -4.24
C ARG A 11 3.68 9.26 -5.05
N CYS A 12 4.08 10.47 -4.71
CA CYS A 12 5.11 11.23 -5.44
C CYS A 12 6.52 11.03 -4.88
N GLY A 13 6.67 10.34 -3.74
CA GLY A 13 7.97 10.16 -3.08
C GLY A 13 8.63 11.47 -2.65
N GLU A 14 7.85 12.41 -2.11
CA GLU A 14 8.34 13.77 -1.75
C GLU A 14 9.25 13.77 -0.51
N GLU A 15 9.18 12.74 0.34
CA GLU A 15 10.00 12.61 1.54
C GLU A 15 10.77 11.27 1.56
N PRO A 16 11.67 11.01 0.58
CA PRO A 16 12.31 9.70 0.41
C PRO A 16 13.21 9.31 1.60
N ASP A 17 13.66 10.29 2.39
CA ASP A 17 14.49 10.11 3.59
C ASP A 17 13.68 9.94 4.88
N ASN A 18 12.33 9.92 4.79
CA ASN A 18 11.43 9.78 5.94
C ASN A 18 10.66 8.43 5.89
N PRO A 19 11.30 7.30 6.19
CA PRO A 19 10.65 5.98 6.16
C PRO A 19 9.49 5.86 7.16
N LEU A 20 9.45 6.71 8.19
CA LEU A 20 8.38 6.71 9.19
C LEU A 20 7.06 7.24 8.62
N LEU A 21 7.07 8.04 7.55
CA LEU A 21 5.86 8.62 6.96
C LEU A 21 4.84 7.54 6.54
N ILE A 22 5.29 6.46 5.90
CA ILE A 22 4.40 5.35 5.49
C ILE A 22 3.81 4.65 6.72
N ASN A 23 4.62 4.44 7.76
CA ASN A 23 4.15 3.81 8.99
C ASN A 23 3.11 4.68 9.70
N HIS A 24 3.37 5.97 9.82
CA HIS A 24 2.45 6.93 10.42
C HIS A 24 1.16 7.01 9.62
N TRP A 25 1.24 7.13 8.30
CA TRP A 25 0.06 7.14 7.42
C TRP A 25 -0.81 5.89 7.58
N LEU A 26 -0.20 4.69 7.52
CA LEU A 26 -0.95 3.44 7.70
C LEU A 26 -1.61 3.36 9.08
N THR A 27 -0.98 3.90 10.12
CA THR A 27 -1.59 3.94 11.45
C THR A 27 -2.71 4.98 11.51
N GLU A 28 -2.47 6.20 11.06
CA GLU A 28 -3.43 7.31 11.11
C GLU A 28 -4.67 7.06 10.24
N GLU A 29 -4.50 6.51 9.04
CA GLU A 29 -5.63 6.24 8.13
C GLU A 29 -6.54 5.13 8.69
N ASN A 30 -6.00 4.26 9.54
CA ASN A 30 -6.73 3.23 10.25
C ASN A 30 -7.27 3.69 11.62
N GLN A 31 -6.94 4.91 12.06
CA GLN A 31 -7.56 5.54 13.22
C GLN A 31 -8.86 6.23 12.78
N GLY A 32 -9.97 5.89 13.43
CA GLY A 32 -11.26 6.48 13.11
C GLY A 32 -12.39 5.88 13.94
N PRO A 33 -13.62 6.41 13.76
CA PRO A 33 -14.81 5.80 14.35
C PRO A 33 -15.00 4.36 13.85
N GLU A 34 -15.87 3.60 14.54
CA GLU A 34 -16.25 2.26 14.12
C GLU A 34 -16.61 2.26 12.62
N SER A 35 -15.78 1.56 11.84
CA SER A 35 -15.97 1.38 10.41
C SER A 35 -16.64 0.03 10.18
N THR A 36 -17.56 -0.02 9.23
CA THR A 36 -18.08 -1.28 8.70
C THR A 36 -16.96 -2.08 8.04
N ARG A 37 -17.17 -3.39 7.90
CA ARG A 37 -16.20 -4.27 7.23
C ARG A 37 -15.94 -3.84 5.78
N ASP A 38 -16.97 -3.35 5.09
CA ASP A 38 -16.85 -2.90 3.70
C ASP A 38 -15.99 -1.63 3.59
N GLU A 39 -16.16 -0.67 4.52
CA GLU A 39 -15.30 0.52 4.60
C GLU A 39 -13.84 0.15 4.92
N LEU A 40 -13.63 -0.79 5.85
CA LEU A 40 -12.29 -1.32 6.14
C LEU A 40 -11.67 -1.97 4.90
N ARG A 41 -12.45 -2.76 4.15
CA ARG A 41 -11.99 -3.41 2.92
C ARG A 41 -11.56 -2.38 1.89
N GLN A 42 -12.42 -1.40 1.60
CA GLN A 42 -12.12 -0.32 0.66
C GLN A 42 -10.87 0.47 1.07
N ARG A 43 -10.69 0.70 2.38
CA ARG A 43 -9.51 1.39 2.92
C ARG A 43 -8.23 0.60 2.68
N TYR A 44 -8.20 -0.68 3.06
CA TYR A 44 -7.00 -1.50 2.87
C TYR A 44 -6.68 -1.75 1.39
N GLU A 45 -7.69 -1.88 0.53
CA GLU A 45 -7.48 -1.91 -0.93
C GLU A 45 -6.88 -0.60 -1.44
N SER A 46 -7.41 0.54 -1.00
CA SER A 46 -6.89 1.86 -1.38
C SER A 46 -5.46 2.10 -0.87
N GLN A 47 -5.09 1.51 0.28
CA GLN A 47 -3.73 1.54 0.80
C GLN A 47 -2.79 0.70 -0.06
N PHE A 48 -3.20 -0.53 -0.38
CA PHE A 48 -2.44 -1.43 -1.23
C PHE A 48 -2.19 -0.82 -2.61
N THR A 49 -3.24 -0.29 -3.26
CA THR A 49 -3.14 0.32 -4.58
C THR A 49 -2.20 1.53 -4.58
N LEU A 50 -2.28 2.41 -3.58
CA LEU A 50 -1.38 3.56 -3.47
C LEU A 50 0.09 3.12 -3.38
N LEU A 51 0.39 2.14 -2.53
CA LEU A 51 1.75 1.61 -2.38
C LEU A 51 2.21 0.95 -3.68
N LEU A 52 1.36 0.14 -4.32
CA LEU A 52 1.70 -0.52 -5.57
C LEU A 52 2.00 0.48 -6.69
N GLU A 53 1.14 1.48 -6.89
CA GLU A 53 1.33 2.55 -7.87
C GLU A 53 2.63 3.32 -7.63
N THR A 54 3.00 3.54 -6.37
CA THR A 54 4.26 4.18 -6.01
C THR A 54 5.46 3.29 -6.33
N ILE A 55 5.37 1.97 -6.07
CA ILE A 55 6.45 1.00 -6.31
C ILE A 55 6.75 0.83 -7.80
N ILE A 56 5.73 0.87 -8.66
CA ILE A 56 5.89 0.68 -10.11
C ILE A 56 6.32 1.95 -10.85
N ASP A 57 6.25 3.11 -10.20
CA ASP A 57 6.57 4.39 -10.83
C ASP A 57 8.08 4.65 -10.83
N GLU A 58 8.73 4.47 -11.98
CA GLU A 58 10.19 4.64 -12.11
C GLU A 58 10.68 6.08 -11.86
N LEU A 59 9.78 7.07 -11.87
CA LEU A 59 10.14 8.46 -11.52
C LEU A 59 10.29 8.65 -10.00
N VAL A 60 9.77 7.72 -9.20
CA VAL A 60 9.90 7.73 -7.74
C VAL A 60 11.26 7.18 -7.32
N PRO A 61 11.96 7.82 -6.36
CA PRO A 61 13.26 7.36 -5.87
C PRO A 61 13.27 5.88 -5.48
N ALA A 62 14.30 5.13 -5.90
CA ALA A 62 14.37 3.68 -5.69
C ALA A 62 14.33 3.28 -4.21
N ASN A 63 14.99 4.04 -3.34
CA ASN A 63 14.93 3.84 -1.89
C ASN A 63 13.50 3.99 -1.36
N TRP A 64 12.74 4.99 -1.82
CA TRP A 64 11.35 5.18 -1.43
C TRP A 64 10.46 4.03 -1.89
N ARG A 65 10.64 3.58 -3.14
CA ARG A 65 9.94 2.40 -3.68
C ARG A 65 10.23 1.14 -2.86
N CYS A 66 11.47 0.93 -2.42
CA CYS A 66 11.80 -0.17 -1.50
C CYS A 66 11.05 -0.05 -0.16
N ILE A 67 10.99 1.14 0.44
CA ILE A 67 10.26 1.37 1.70
C ILE A 67 8.75 1.09 1.50
N CYS A 68 8.16 1.51 0.39
CA CYS A 68 6.78 1.17 0.04
C CYS A 68 6.58 -0.34 -0.09
N LEU A 69 7.50 -1.03 -0.76
CA LEU A 69 7.47 -2.49 -0.94
C LEU A 69 7.58 -3.23 0.40
N ASP A 70 8.43 -2.77 1.32
CA ASP A 70 8.54 -3.36 2.67
C ASP A 70 7.22 -3.26 3.46
N ASN A 71 6.39 -2.25 3.15
CA ASN A 71 5.12 -2.00 3.82
C ASN A 71 3.88 -2.58 3.11
N ILE A 72 3.98 -3.00 1.84
CA ILE A 72 2.80 -3.39 1.03
C ILE A 72 2.04 -4.61 1.58
N ASN A 73 2.71 -5.46 2.35
CA ASN A 73 2.08 -6.62 2.97
C ASN A 73 1.13 -6.26 4.12
N ARG A 74 1.26 -5.07 4.72
CA ARG A 74 0.42 -4.64 5.86
C ARG A 74 -1.07 -4.52 5.48
N PRO A 75 -1.47 -3.79 4.41
CA PRO A 75 -2.87 -3.76 3.99
C PRO A 75 -3.37 -5.15 3.53
N LEU A 76 -2.54 -5.96 2.87
CA LEU A 76 -2.92 -7.33 2.47
C LEU A 76 -3.22 -8.24 3.67
N GLN A 77 -2.39 -8.17 4.72
CA GLN A 77 -2.64 -8.93 5.96
C GLN A 77 -3.93 -8.46 6.64
N SER A 78 -4.17 -7.15 6.63
CA SER A 78 -5.39 -6.57 7.21
C SER A 78 -6.64 -7.00 6.44
N LEU A 79 -6.60 -7.06 5.10
CA LEU A 79 -7.66 -7.64 4.27
C LEU A 79 -7.93 -9.10 4.61
N LYS A 80 -6.88 -9.92 4.77
CA LYS A 80 -7.02 -11.32 5.15
C LYS A 80 -7.70 -11.49 6.51
N GLN A 81 -7.42 -10.63 7.47
CA GLN A 81 -8.03 -10.69 8.81
C GLN A 81 -9.52 -10.38 8.81
N ILE A 82 -9.99 -9.54 7.87
CA ILE A 82 -11.40 -9.18 7.75
C ILE A 82 -12.14 -9.98 6.68
N SER A 83 -11.49 -10.94 6.02
CA SER A 83 -12.11 -11.75 4.99
C SER A 83 -13.22 -12.61 5.57
N ASP A 84 -14.40 -12.55 4.95
CA ASP A 84 -15.63 -13.16 5.45
C ASP A 84 -16.41 -13.94 4.37
N SER A 85 -15.88 -13.98 3.15
CA SER A 85 -16.56 -14.55 2.00
C SER A 85 -15.56 -15.01 0.94
N MET A 86 -15.99 -15.95 0.10
CA MET A 86 -15.21 -16.44 -1.04
C MET A 86 -14.84 -15.29 -2.00
N GLN A 87 -15.74 -14.33 -2.20
CA GLN A 87 -15.49 -13.15 -3.01
C GLN A 87 -14.35 -12.28 -2.43
N SER A 88 -14.32 -12.09 -1.11
CA SER A 88 -13.23 -11.38 -0.43
C SER A 88 -11.90 -12.11 -0.58
N ASP A 89 -11.90 -13.44 -0.49
CA ASP A 89 -10.71 -14.25 -0.72
C ASP A 89 -10.21 -14.18 -2.18
N GLU A 90 -11.11 -14.24 -3.16
CA GLU A 90 -10.79 -14.09 -4.58
C GLU A 90 -10.15 -12.73 -4.88
N GLN A 91 -10.67 -11.67 -4.25
CA GLN A 91 -10.13 -10.32 -4.36
C GLN A 91 -8.71 -10.23 -3.77
N ILE A 92 -8.47 -10.80 -2.59
CA ILE A 92 -7.12 -10.85 -2.00
C ILE A 92 -6.15 -11.61 -2.91
N GLN A 93 -6.59 -12.73 -3.50
CA GLN A 93 -5.79 -13.49 -4.45
C GLN A 93 -5.48 -12.70 -5.72
N TYR A 94 -6.42 -11.87 -6.20
CA TYR A 94 -6.19 -10.95 -7.30
C TYR A 94 -5.07 -9.95 -6.97
N LEU A 95 -5.14 -9.28 -5.82
CA LEU A 95 -4.12 -8.32 -5.39
C LEU A 95 -2.73 -8.96 -5.21
N LEU A 96 -2.67 -10.18 -4.67
CA LEU A 96 -1.42 -10.94 -4.53
C LEU A 96 -0.79 -11.27 -5.89
N ARG A 97 -1.62 -11.67 -6.87
CA ARG A 97 -1.15 -11.92 -8.24
C ARG A 97 -0.63 -10.63 -8.88
N GLU A 98 -1.35 -9.53 -8.72
CA GLU A 98 -0.92 -8.24 -9.25
C GLU A 98 0.44 -7.83 -8.67
N LEU A 99 0.62 -7.92 -7.35
CA LEU A 99 1.91 -7.66 -6.72
C LEU A 99 3.02 -8.57 -7.26
N ALA A 100 2.75 -9.87 -7.45
CA ALA A 100 3.74 -10.81 -7.98
C ALA A 100 4.18 -10.45 -9.40
N VAL A 101 3.22 -10.06 -10.25
CA VAL A 101 3.49 -9.64 -11.63
C VAL A 101 4.31 -8.34 -11.64
N GLN A 102 3.86 -7.32 -10.90
CA GLN A 102 4.51 -6.02 -10.88
C GLN A 102 5.90 -6.07 -10.23
N SER A 103 6.05 -6.79 -9.11
CA SER A 103 7.34 -6.93 -8.43
C SER A 103 8.41 -7.62 -9.29
N HIS A 104 8.01 -8.52 -10.21
CA HIS A 104 8.94 -9.11 -11.17
C HIS A 104 9.58 -8.05 -12.08
N TYR A 105 8.79 -7.09 -12.58
CA TYR A 105 9.31 -6.01 -13.42
C TYR A 105 10.14 -5.00 -12.62
N VAL A 106 9.63 -4.62 -11.44
CA VAL A 106 10.28 -3.60 -10.58
C VAL A 106 11.61 -4.09 -10.00
N ARG A 107 11.80 -5.41 -9.86
CA ARG A 107 13.06 -5.99 -9.35
C ARG A 107 14.30 -5.58 -10.16
N HIS A 108 14.14 -5.26 -11.44
CA HIS A 108 15.25 -4.79 -12.27
C HIS A 108 15.56 -3.30 -12.07
N SER A 109 14.54 -2.48 -11.78
CA SER A 109 14.69 -1.03 -11.56
C SER A 109 15.01 -0.65 -10.10
N LEU A 110 15.03 -1.61 -9.17
CA LEU A 110 15.42 -1.44 -7.77
C LEU A 110 16.87 -1.84 -7.47
N ARG A 111 17.67 -2.22 -8.48
CA ARG A 111 19.08 -2.58 -8.28
C ARG A 111 19.91 -1.31 -8.11
N PHE A 112 20.58 -1.21 -6.96
CA PHE A 112 21.67 -0.26 -6.69
C PHE A 112 22.98 -0.76 -7.32
#